data_AF-A0A356N5T0-F1
#
_entry.id   AF-A0A356N5T0-F1
#
_cell.length_a   1.000
_cell.length_b   1.000
_cell.length_c   1.000
_cell.angle_alpha   90.00
_cell.angle_beta   90.00
_cell.angle_gamma   90.00
#
_symmetry.space_group_name_H-M   'P 1'
#
loop_
_entity.id
_entity.type
_entity.pdbx_description
1 polymer ?
#
loop_
_entity_poly.entity_id
_entity_poly.type
_entity_poly.pdbx_seq_one_letter_code
_entity_poly.pdbx_strand_id
1 'polypeptide(L)'
;MLTYKPSQEATIERDVMFDEAVKLIQETGVASASLIQRRLKLGYARSARLLDELEQSGIIGEVNGAKPRDILIPHKNREGQTIIPKKEPSPVKIEFEETLASWKKTKHADNVSENFKIELGIDENKKEVDLNLEKYGNLLIIGSQFTSTVDLLNNILTTSMAKYSPNELKLIVIDGVKGDLIVPNQASHLLTPMIVEAEKSVSALKWCVNEIERRMKLDNLNPQAKVLILINSLNQILN
;
A
#
# COMPACT_ATOMS: atom_id res chain seq x y z
N MET A 1 -28.25 25.50 29.43
CA MET A 1 -27.56 25.81 28.16
C MET A 1 -26.07 25.73 28.44
N LEU A 2 -25.46 24.57 28.21
CA LEU A 2 -24.03 24.35 28.44
C LEU A 2 -23.28 24.73 27.17
N THR A 3 -22.57 25.85 27.21
CA THR A 3 -21.74 26.32 26.10
C THR A 3 -20.42 25.56 26.11
N TYR A 4 -20.25 24.72 25.09
CA TYR A 4 -18.98 24.12 24.70
C TYR A 4 -18.00 25.24 24.29
N LYS A 5 -16.88 25.35 25.01
CA LYS A 5 -15.70 26.10 24.57
C LYS A 5 -14.76 25.08 23.90
N PRO A 6 -14.44 25.22 22.60
CA PRO A 6 -13.51 24.32 21.94
C PRO A 6 -12.13 24.46 22.59
N SER A 7 -11.55 23.33 22.98
CA SER A 7 -10.14 23.21 23.30
C SER A 7 -9.34 23.58 22.05
N GLN A 8 -8.50 24.61 22.20
CA GLN A 8 -7.62 25.16 21.18
C GLN A 8 -6.83 24.06 20.48
N GLU A 9 -6.84 24.06 19.15
CA GLU A 9 -5.87 23.34 18.33
C GLU A 9 -4.46 23.77 18.76
N ALA A 10 -3.72 22.85 19.39
CA ALA A 10 -2.31 23.05 19.68
C ALA A 10 -1.54 22.90 18.37
N THR A 11 -1.34 24.03 17.68
CA THR A 11 -0.29 24.14 16.66
C THR A 11 1.03 23.84 17.37
N ILE A 12 1.62 22.67 17.13
CA ILE A 12 2.92 22.31 17.70
C ILE A 12 3.94 23.31 17.15
N GLU A 13 4.35 24.26 17.97
CA GLU A 13 5.32 25.29 17.65
C GLU A 13 6.69 24.62 17.54
N ARG A 14 7.12 24.35 16.29
CA ARG A 14 8.41 23.73 15.98
C ARG A 14 9.55 24.64 16.43
N ASP A 15 10.56 24.08 17.10
CA ASP A 15 11.69 24.89 17.57
C ASP A 15 12.40 25.56 16.39
N VAL A 16 12.74 26.85 16.53
CA VAL A 16 13.40 27.67 15.50
C VAL A 16 14.69 27.02 14.97
N MET A 17 15.38 26.25 15.82
CA MET A 17 16.66 25.60 15.50
C MET A 17 16.48 24.19 14.90
N PHE A 18 15.25 23.76 14.65
CA PHE A 18 14.95 22.43 14.13
C PHE A 18 15.68 22.15 12.82
N ASP A 19 15.56 23.05 11.84
CA ASP A 19 16.15 22.81 10.52
C ASP A 19 17.68 22.83 10.56
N GLU A 20 18.27 23.61 11.46
CA GLU A 20 19.71 23.60 11.71
C GLU A 20 20.16 22.29 12.36
N ALA A 21 19.37 21.75 13.28
CA ALA A 21 19.63 20.46 13.91
C ALA A 21 19.58 19.31 12.90
N VAL A 22 18.62 19.33 11.95
CA VAL A 22 18.55 18.34 10.86
C VAL A 22 19.83 18.37 10.03
N LYS A 23 20.22 19.55 9.53
CA LYS A 23 21.45 19.70 8.72
C LYS A 23 22.68 19.20 9.46
N LEU A 24 22.81 19.56 10.73
CA LEU A 24 23.92 19.14 11.57
C LEU A 24 23.99 17.60 11.69
N ILE A 25 22.86 16.95 11.93
CA ILE A 25 22.79 15.49 12.05
C ILE A 25 23.11 14.82 10.71
N GLN A 26 22.62 15.37 9.60
CA GLN A 26 22.92 14.86 8.26
C GLN A 26 24.41 14.98 7.91
N GLU A 27 25.07 16.06 8.32
CA GLU A 27 26.49 16.28 8.02
C GLU A 27 27.42 15.45 8.90
N THR A 28 27.06 15.29 10.17
CA THR A 28 27.92 14.63 11.18
C THR A 28 27.68 13.14 11.31
N GLY A 29 26.51 12.66 10.89
CA GLY A 29 26.09 11.26 11.05
C GLY A 29 25.89 10.84 12.50
N VAL A 30 25.65 11.79 13.42
CA VAL A 30 25.44 11.51 14.84
C VAL A 30 24.24 12.29 15.36
N ALA A 31 23.22 11.61 15.90
CA ALA A 31 22.09 12.26 16.58
C ALA A 31 22.22 12.11 18.11
N SER A 32 22.68 13.16 18.80
CA SER A 32 22.84 13.13 20.27
C SER A 32 22.67 14.51 20.90
N ALA A 33 22.19 14.54 22.14
CA ALA A 33 21.87 15.80 22.84
C ALA A 33 23.13 16.65 23.02
N SER A 34 24.26 16.01 23.34
CA SER A 34 25.56 16.67 23.52
C SER A 34 26.15 17.23 22.22
N LEU A 35 25.80 16.66 21.05
CA LEU A 35 26.19 17.23 19.76
C LEU A 35 25.43 18.54 19.50
N ILE A 36 24.10 18.49 19.60
CA ILE A 36 23.22 19.66 19.39
C ILE A 36 23.57 20.77 20.38
N GLN A 37 23.76 20.42 21.66
CA GLN A 37 24.11 21.36 22.72
C GLN A 37 25.38 22.15 22.38
N ARG A 38 26.45 21.46 21.95
CA ARG A 38 27.74 22.09 21.64
C ARG A 38 27.74 22.85 20.33
N ARG A 39 27.07 22.32 19.30
CA ARG A 39 27.13 22.88 17.94
C ARG A 39 26.16 24.02 17.73
N LEU A 40 24.94 23.93 18.29
CA LEU A 40 23.92 24.97 18.21
C LEU A 40 23.92 25.89 19.44
N LYS A 41 24.84 25.67 20.40
CA LYS A 41 24.97 26.45 21.65
C LYS A 41 23.66 26.56 22.44
N LEU A 42 22.90 25.47 22.48
CA LEU A 42 21.63 25.39 23.18
C LEU A 42 21.81 24.79 24.58
N GLY A 43 20.89 25.06 25.50
CA GLY A 43 20.85 24.39 26.79
C GLY A 43 20.43 22.93 26.64
N TYR A 44 20.88 22.05 27.56
CA TYR A 44 20.63 20.60 27.49
C TYR A 44 19.15 20.25 27.35
N ALA A 45 18.26 20.88 28.13
CA ALA A 45 16.83 20.63 28.08
C ALA A 45 16.20 20.96 26.70
N ARG A 46 16.68 22.03 26.06
CA ARG A 46 16.23 22.41 24.71
C ARG A 46 16.78 21.47 23.65
N SER A 47 18.05 21.04 23.78
CA SER A 47 18.63 20.03 22.90
C SER A 47 17.94 18.66 22.99
N ALA A 48 17.49 18.28 24.18
CA ALA A 48 16.68 17.06 24.37
C ALA A 48 15.33 17.17 23.68
N ARG A 49 14.60 18.28 23.88
CA ARG A 49 13.32 18.54 23.19
C ARG A 49 13.46 18.53 21.67
N LEU A 50 14.52 19.16 21.14
CA LEU A 50 14.80 19.13 19.71
C LEU A 50 14.99 17.71 19.18
N LEU A 51 15.62 16.80 19.93
CA LEU A 51 15.71 15.39 19.53
C LEU A 51 14.35 14.70 19.57
N ASP A 52 13.54 14.99 20.58
CA ASP A 52 12.18 14.42 20.68
C ASP A 52 11.29 14.92 19.52
N GLU A 53 11.42 16.18 19.12
CA GLU A 53 10.76 16.73 17.92
C GLU A 53 11.26 16.05 16.64
N LEU A 54 12.58 15.83 16.54
CA LEU A 54 13.18 15.12 15.40
C LEU A 54 12.71 13.66 15.32
N GLU A 55 12.52 13.00 16.46
CA GLU A 55 11.96 11.65 16.54
C GLU A 55 10.48 11.63 16.12
N GLN A 56 9.68 12.55 16.65
CA GLN A 56 8.26 12.70 16.27
C GLN A 56 8.09 12.98 14.77
N SER A 57 9.03 13.70 14.16
CA SER A 57 9.05 13.97 12.72
C SER A 57 9.57 12.81 11.86
N GLY A 58 10.01 11.70 12.47
CA GLY A 58 10.54 10.52 11.78
C GLY A 58 11.94 10.71 11.18
N ILE A 59 12.70 11.71 11.66
CA ILE A 59 14.05 12.00 11.17
C ILE A 59 15.10 11.14 11.89
N ILE A 60 14.88 10.83 13.16
CA ILE A 60 15.71 9.96 13.99
C ILE A 60 14.86 8.88 14.65
N GLY A 61 15.49 7.75 15.02
CA GLY A 61 14.86 6.64 15.73
C GLY A 61 14.74 6.88 17.24
N GLU A 62 14.08 5.94 17.92
CA GLU A 62 13.82 5.97 19.36
C GLU A 62 15.11 6.03 20.21
N VAL A 63 14.96 6.43 21.48
CA VAL A 63 16.07 6.43 22.44
C VAL A 63 16.54 4.99 22.72
N ASN A 64 17.73 4.64 22.24
CA ASN A 64 18.36 3.36 22.55
C ASN A 64 19.51 3.51 23.56
N GLY A 65 19.13 3.76 24.82
CA GLY A 65 20.07 3.89 25.94
C GLY A 65 21.02 5.10 25.81
N ALA A 66 22.30 4.90 26.14
CA ALA A 66 23.31 5.97 26.11
C ALA A 66 23.95 6.20 24.72
N LYS A 67 23.54 5.44 23.70
CA LYS A 67 24.07 5.58 22.34
C LYS A 67 23.39 6.74 21.59
N PRO A 68 24.04 7.32 20.59
CA PRO A 68 23.38 8.23 19.65
C PRO A 68 22.14 7.56 19.03
N ARG A 69 21.09 8.33 18.78
CA ARG A 69 19.87 7.86 18.12
C ARG A 69 20.19 7.52 16.66
N ASP A 70 19.47 6.54 16.11
CA ASP A 70 19.61 6.14 14.72
C ASP A 70 19.07 7.23 13.79
N ILE A 71 19.71 7.44 12.64
CA ILE A 71 19.28 8.47 11.67
C ILE A 71 18.49 7.78 10.56
N LEU A 72 17.23 8.19 10.39
CA LEU A 72 16.26 7.57 9.45
C LEU A 72 16.17 8.28 8.10
N ILE A 73 16.91 9.38 7.93
CA ILE A 73 17.02 10.13 6.68
C ILE A 73 18.40 9.94 6.03
N PRO A 74 18.55 10.24 4.72
CA PRO A 74 19.84 10.26 4.07
C PRO A 74 20.82 11.20 4.80
N HIS A 75 21.99 10.67 5.19
CA HIS A 75 23.01 11.40 5.94
C HIS A 75 24.42 10.93 5.56
N LYS A 76 25.43 11.72 5.91
CA LYS A 76 26.84 11.37 5.69
C LYS A 76 27.39 10.58 6.87
N ASN A 77 28.16 9.54 6.58
CA ASN A 77 28.98 8.89 7.60
C ASN A 77 30.28 9.66 7.86
N ARG A 78 31.07 9.20 8.83
CA ARG A 78 32.38 9.79 9.18
C ARG A 78 33.40 9.77 8.02
N GLU A 79 33.17 8.94 7.01
CA GLU A 79 34.00 8.80 5.81
C GLU A 79 33.49 9.66 4.64
N GLY A 80 32.44 10.46 4.86
CA GLY A 80 31.87 11.37 3.86
C GLY A 80 30.92 10.72 2.86
N GLN A 81 30.61 9.43 3.01
CA GLN A 81 29.69 8.70 2.13
C GLN A 81 28.23 8.96 2.54
N THR A 82 27.36 9.16 1.56
CA THR A 82 25.91 9.27 1.79
C THR A 82 25.32 7.89 2.08
N ILE A 83 24.90 7.68 3.32
CA ILE A 83 24.12 6.53 3.76
C ILE A 83 22.64 6.83 3.51
N ILE A 84 21.98 5.95 2.75
CA ILE A 84 20.52 5.91 2.64
C ILE A 84 20.06 4.81 3.60
N PRO A 85 19.51 5.14 4.77
CA PRO A 85 19.04 4.12 5.71
C PRO A 85 17.97 3.26 5.02
N LYS A 86 18.14 1.93 5.07
CA LYS A 86 17.10 1.00 4.64
C LYS A 86 15.89 1.24 5.53
N LYS A 87 14.87 1.90 5.01
CA LYS A 87 13.54 1.84 5.59
C LYS A 87 13.13 0.37 5.50
N GLU A 88 13.36 -0.40 6.56
CA GLU A 88 12.65 -1.66 6.71
C GLU A 88 11.18 -1.29 6.56
N PRO A 89 10.47 -1.83 5.56
CA PRO A 89 9.10 -1.43 5.30
C PRO A 89 8.33 -1.81 6.55
N SER A 90 8.02 -0.82 7.39
CA SER A 90 7.01 -0.99 8.43
C SER A 90 5.80 -1.55 7.70
N PRO A 91 5.31 -2.75 8.07
CA PRO A 91 4.15 -3.30 7.40
C PRO A 91 3.06 -2.24 7.51
N VAL A 92 2.67 -1.68 6.37
CA VAL A 92 1.53 -0.78 6.31
C VAL A 92 0.38 -1.63 6.82
N LYS A 93 -0.10 -1.34 8.03
CA LYS A 93 -1.36 -1.89 8.51
C LYS A 93 -2.41 -1.31 7.57
N ILE A 94 -2.82 -2.12 6.60
CA ILE A 94 -3.98 -1.84 5.79
C ILE A 94 -5.16 -2.02 6.75
N GLU A 95 -5.58 -0.93 7.38
CA GLU A 95 -6.85 -0.90 8.07
C GLU A 95 -7.94 -0.91 7.00
N PHE A 96 -8.65 -2.03 6.91
CA PHE A 96 -9.79 -2.17 6.04
C PHE A 96 -10.93 -1.32 6.62
N GLU A 97 -11.19 -0.15 6.03
CA GLU A 97 -12.48 0.51 6.23
C GLU A 97 -13.54 -0.34 5.53
N GLU A 98 -14.32 -1.10 6.29
CA GLU A 98 -15.55 -1.72 5.78
C GLU A 98 -16.54 -0.61 5.42
N THR A 99 -16.42 -0.08 4.20
CA THR A 99 -17.45 0.80 3.66
C THR A 99 -18.57 -0.07 3.11
N LEU A 100 -19.76 0.05 3.68
CA LEU A 100 -20.97 -0.68 3.31
C LEU A 100 -21.48 -0.25 1.92
N ALA A 101 -20.81 -0.68 0.86
CA ALA A 101 -21.39 -0.64 -0.48
C ALA A 101 -22.47 -1.73 -0.59
N SER A 102 -23.67 -1.36 -1.02
CA SER A 102 -24.79 -2.28 -1.18
C SER A 102 -24.59 -3.13 -2.44
N TRP A 103 -24.05 -4.33 -2.28
CA TRP A 103 -23.98 -5.32 -3.35
C TRP A 103 -25.39 -5.84 -3.70
N LYS A 104 -25.69 -5.95 -4.99
CA LYS A 104 -26.92 -6.59 -5.50
C LYS A 104 -26.57 -7.82 -6.30
N LYS A 105 -27.13 -8.97 -5.89
CA LYS A 105 -26.98 -10.26 -6.53
C LYS A 105 -27.48 -10.23 -7.97
N THR A 106 -26.65 -10.66 -8.93
CA THR A 106 -27.10 -10.90 -10.31
C THR A 106 -27.59 -12.33 -10.47
N LYS A 107 -28.31 -12.62 -11.56
CA LYS A 107 -28.82 -13.97 -11.90
C LYS A 107 -27.71 -15.03 -12.03
N HIS A 108 -26.44 -14.63 -12.09
CA HIS A 108 -25.30 -15.53 -12.33
C HIS A 108 -24.55 -15.86 -11.03
N ALA A 109 -24.89 -15.20 -9.92
CA ALA A 109 -24.26 -15.33 -8.62
C ALA A 109 -24.86 -16.43 -7.72
N ASP A 110 -25.82 -17.21 -8.22
CA ASP A 110 -26.42 -18.36 -7.52
C ASP A 110 -25.71 -19.69 -7.83
N ASN A 111 -24.77 -19.71 -8.77
CA ASN A 111 -24.00 -20.92 -9.05
C ASN A 111 -22.90 -21.09 -8.00
N VAL A 112 -23.04 -22.10 -7.14
CA VAL A 112 -21.96 -22.55 -6.24
C VAL A 112 -20.67 -22.65 -7.05
N SER A 113 -19.64 -21.92 -6.64
CA SER A 113 -18.42 -21.63 -7.41
C SER A 113 -17.46 -22.81 -7.51
N GLU A 114 -17.97 -23.98 -7.91
CA GLU A 114 -17.13 -25.06 -8.43
C GLU A 114 -16.57 -24.60 -9.78
N ASN A 115 -15.25 -24.34 -9.83
CA ASN A 115 -14.49 -23.75 -10.93
C ASN A 115 -14.56 -22.22 -11.00
N PHE A 116 -13.56 -21.54 -10.43
CA PHE A 116 -13.38 -20.10 -10.61
C PHE A 116 -13.14 -19.76 -12.09
N LYS A 117 -14.23 -19.46 -12.80
CA LYS A 117 -14.26 -19.13 -14.23
C LYS A 117 -14.30 -17.62 -14.43
N ILE A 118 -13.47 -17.14 -15.34
CA ILE A 118 -13.53 -15.79 -15.89
C ILE A 118 -14.06 -15.83 -17.32
N GLU A 119 -14.90 -14.86 -17.66
CA GLU A 119 -15.48 -14.73 -18.99
C GLU A 119 -14.50 -13.96 -19.88
N LEU A 120 -14.05 -14.56 -20.99
CA LEU A 120 -13.14 -13.91 -21.94
C LEU A 120 -13.92 -13.18 -23.04
N GLY A 121 -15.09 -13.71 -23.43
CA GLY A 121 -15.94 -13.10 -24.44
C GLY A 121 -16.68 -14.12 -25.29
N ILE A 122 -16.84 -13.81 -26.57
CA ILE A 122 -17.63 -14.59 -27.53
C ILE A 122 -16.72 -14.94 -28.72
N ASP A 123 -16.77 -16.20 -29.18
CA ASP A 123 -16.05 -16.66 -30.36
C ASP A 123 -16.75 -16.29 -31.69
N GLU A 124 -16.12 -16.64 -32.81
CA GLU A 124 -16.67 -16.43 -34.16
C GLU A 124 -18.02 -17.15 -34.40
N ASN A 125 -18.32 -18.18 -33.62
CA ASN A 125 -19.55 -18.97 -33.68
C ASN A 125 -20.62 -18.49 -32.70
N LYS A 126 -20.43 -17.31 -32.09
CA LYS A 126 -21.31 -16.73 -31.05
C LYS A 126 -21.39 -17.55 -29.77
N LYS A 127 -20.41 -18.41 -29.51
CA LYS A 127 -20.33 -19.19 -28.29
C LYS A 127 -19.54 -18.43 -27.23
N GLU A 128 -20.05 -18.44 -26.00
CA GLU A 128 -19.35 -17.89 -24.85
C GLU A 128 -18.05 -18.67 -24.58
N VAL A 129 -16.98 -17.92 -24.34
CA VAL A 129 -15.64 -18.44 -24.06
C VAL A 129 -15.26 -18.08 -22.63
N ASP A 130 -15.12 -19.10 -21.80
CA ASP A 130 -14.71 -18.99 -20.40
C ASP A 130 -13.33 -19.62 -20.17
N LEU A 131 -12.57 -19.08 -19.22
CA LEU A 131 -11.33 -19.65 -18.72
C LEU A 131 -11.46 -20.03 -17.24
N ASN A 132 -11.09 -21.26 -16.88
CA ASN A 132 -11.07 -21.72 -15.49
C ASN A 132 -9.72 -21.37 -14.82
N LEU A 133 -9.66 -20.24 -14.12
CA LEU A 133 -8.45 -19.78 -13.43
C LEU A 133 -8.02 -20.70 -12.29
N GLU A 134 -8.91 -21.49 -11.69
CA GLU A 134 -8.54 -22.46 -10.65
C GLU A 134 -7.62 -23.57 -11.20
N LYS A 135 -7.80 -23.92 -12.48
CA LYS A 135 -6.96 -24.90 -13.17
C LYS A 135 -5.62 -24.32 -13.61
N TYR A 136 -5.61 -23.07 -14.08
CA TYR A 136 -4.41 -22.45 -14.68
C TYR A 136 -3.59 -21.62 -13.70
N GLY A 137 -4.18 -21.17 -12.59
CA GLY A 137 -3.56 -20.31 -11.59
C GLY A 137 -3.43 -18.85 -12.04
N ASN A 138 -2.67 -18.61 -13.11
CA ASN A 138 -2.32 -17.27 -13.60
C ASN A 138 -2.72 -17.09 -15.08
N LEU A 139 -3.03 -15.85 -15.46
CA LEU A 139 -3.28 -15.44 -16.84
C LEU A 139 -2.39 -14.26 -17.19
N LEU A 140 -1.65 -14.37 -18.30
CA LEU A 140 -0.90 -13.27 -18.89
C LEU A 140 -1.60 -12.82 -20.17
N ILE A 141 -1.98 -11.55 -20.23
CA ILE A 141 -2.60 -10.94 -21.41
C ILE A 141 -1.57 -10.02 -22.07
N ILE A 142 -1.29 -10.27 -23.34
CA ILE A 142 -0.33 -9.50 -24.14
C ILE A 142 -1.08 -8.99 -25.37
N GLY A 143 -0.93 -7.70 -25.66
CA GLY A 143 -1.51 -7.08 -26.84
C GLY A 143 -0.75 -5.79 -27.21
N SER A 144 -0.96 -5.32 -28.44
CA SER A 144 -0.45 -4.03 -28.88
C SER A 144 -1.28 -2.87 -28.31
N GLN A 145 -0.78 -1.64 -28.40
CA GLN A 145 -1.50 -0.43 -27.97
C GLN A 145 -2.88 -0.21 -28.64
N PHE A 146 -3.11 -0.86 -29.79
CA PHE A 146 -4.38 -0.78 -30.54
C PHE A 146 -5.30 -1.97 -30.28
N THR A 147 -4.83 -2.99 -29.57
CA THR A 147 -5.66 -4.12 -29.18
C THR A 147 -6.31 -3.79 -27.85
N SER A 148 -7.61 -4.00 -27.78
CA SER A 148 -8.53 -3.78 -26.66
C SER A 148 -8.23 -4.66 -25.43
N THR A 149 -6.96 -4.83 -25.07
CA THR A 149 -6.47 -5.55 -23.88
C THR A 149 -7.05 -4.96 -22.61
N VAL A 150 -7.13 -3.63 -22.54
CA VAL A 150 -7.75 -2.91 -21.43
C VAL A 150 -9.26 -3.21 -21.36
N ASP A 151 -9.95 -3.29 -22.49
CA ASP A 151 -11.37 -3.66 -22.52
C ASP A 151 -11.57 -5.11 -22.04
N LEU A 152 -10.68 -6.02 -22.41
CA LEU A 152 -10.70 -7.40 -21.90
C LEU A 152 -10.50 -7.44 -20.38
N LEU A 153 -9.55 -6.67 -19.84
CA LEU A 153 -9.35 -6.55 -18.39
C LEU A 153 -10.58 -6.00 -17.68
N ASN A 154 -11.19 -4.93 -18.22
CA ASN A 154 -12.43 -4.36 -17.69
C ASN A 154 -13.61 -5.33 -17.79
N ASN A 155 -13.68 -6.13 -18.86
CA ASN A 155 -14.69 -7.17 -19.01
C ASN A 155 -14.52 -8.25 -17.93
N ILE A 156 -13.30 -8.78 -17.76
CA ILE A 156 -12.98 -9.78 -16.72
C ILE A 156 -13.33 -9.21 -15.33
N LEU A 157 -12.93 -7.98 -15.04
CA LEU A 157 -13.21 -7.30 -13.78
C LEU A 157 -14.73 -7.19 -13.53
N THR A 158 -15.47 -6.66 -14.50
CA THR A 158 -16.92 -6.40 -14.38
C THR A 158 -17.72 -7.70 -14.26
N THR A 159 -17.44 -8.67 -15.12
CA THR A 159 -18.10 -9.99 -15.10
C THR A 159 -17.79 -10.74 -13.81
N SER A 160 -16.54 -10.69 -13.32
CA SER A 160 -16.16 -11.32 -12.05
C SER A 160 -16.90 -10.70 -10.85
N MET A 161 -17.00 -9.37 -10.77
CA MET A 161 -17.76 -8.70 -9.70
C MET A 161 -19.27 -8.98 -9.78
N ALA A 162 -19.80 -9.15 -10.99
CA ALA A 162 -21.20 -9.48 -11.22
C ALA A 162 -21.52 -10.94 -10.84
N LYS A 163 -20.57 -11.85 -11.08
CA LYS A 163 -20.71 -13.30 -10.89
C LYS A 163 -20.44 -13.76 -9.47
N TYR A 164 -19.45 -13.17 -8.79
CA TYR A 164 -19.04 -13.62 -7.46
C TYR A 164 -19.40 -12.59 -6.39
N SER A 165 -19.86 -13.05 -5.22
CA SER A 165 -20.12 -12.17 -4.09
C SER A 165 -18.81 -11.69 -3.42
N PRO A 166 -18.82 -10.59 -2.65
CA PRO A 166 -17.65 -10.12 -1.91
C PRO A 166 -17.08 -11.12 -0.89
N ASN A 167 -17.84 -12.14 -0.52
CA ASN A 167 -17.42 -13.23 0.37
C ASN A 167 -16.72 -14.37 -0.38
N GLU A 168 -16.96 -14.47 -1.69
CA GLU A 168 -16.36 -15.50 -2.55
C GLU A 168 -15.14 -14.98 -3.30
N LEU A 169 -15.15 -13.70 -3.68
CA LEU A 169 -14.11 -13.04 -4.45
C LEU A 169 -13.68 -11.73 -3.80
N LYS A 170 -12.37 -11.62 -3.59
CA LYS A 170 -11.67 -10.40 -3.21
C LYS A 170 -10.72 -9.96 -4.31
N LEU A 171 -10.59 -8.66 -4.50
CA LEU A 171 -9.88 -8.05 -5.61
C LEU A 171 -8.75 -7.14 -5.12
N ILE A 172 -7.61 -7.23 -5.78
CA ILE A 172 -6.54 -6.23 -5.75
C ILE A 172 -6.38 -5.74 -7.18
N VAL A 173 -6.61 -4.45 -7.40
CA VAL A 173 -6.54 -3.84 -8.73
C VAL A 173 -5.39 -2.86 -8.75
N ILE A 174 -4.44 -3.10 -9.65
CA ILE A 174 -3.28 -2.24 -9.93
C ILE A 174 -3.47 -1.68 -11.34
N ASP A 175 -3.58 -0.36 -11.43
CA ASP A 175 -3.70 0.35 -12.71
C ASP A 175 -2.50 1.27 -12.90
N GLY A 176 -1.49 0.78 -13.62
CA GLY A 176 -0.27 1.52 -13.93
C GLY A 176 -0.51 2.68 -14.92
N VAL A 177 -1.63 2.69 -15.64
CA VAL A 177 -2.05 3.79 -16.51
C VAL A 177 -3.37 4.32 -16.00
N LYS A 178 -3.28 5.34 -15.14
CA LYS A 178 -4.44 5.90 -14.43
C LYS A 178 -5.63 6.14 -15.37
N GLY A 179 -6.70 5.38 -15.16
CA GLY A 179 -7.98 5.58 -15.84
C GLY A 179 -8.30 4.53 -16.89
N ASP A 180 -7.42 3.56 -17.11
CA ASP A 180 -7.67 2.42 -17.99
C ASP A 180 -8.62 1.41 -17.32
N LEU A 181 -8.44 1.15 -16.02
CA LEU A 181 -9.30 0.22 -15.28
C LEU A 181 -10.46 0.96 -14.58
N ILE A 182 -11.67 0.45 -14.80
CA ILE A 182 -12.90 1.06 -14.28
C ILE A 182 -13.44 0.19 -13.15
N VAL A 183 -13.17 0.60 -11.90
CA VAL A 183 -13.77 0.01 -10.70
C VAL A 183 -14.59 1.07 -9.98
N PRO A 184 -15.83 0.78 -9.54
CA PRO A 184 -16.55 1.68 -8.65
C PRO A 184 -15.75 1.96 -7.38
N ASN A 185 -15.66 3.23 -6.97
CA ASN A 185 -15.04 3.60 -5.71
C ASN A 185 -15.70 2.80 -4.57
N GLN A 186 -14.87 2.22 -3.69
CA GLN A 186 -15.33 1.45 -2.52
C GLN A 186 -16.15 0.19 -2.85
N ALA A 187 -15.92 -0.45 -4.00
CA ALA A 187 -16.52 -1.75 -4.28
C ALA A 187 -16.17 -2.76 -3.16
N SER A 188 -17.18 -3.44 -2.60
CA SER A 188 -17.02 -4.37 -1.47
C SER A 188 -16.07 -5.55 -1.73
N HIS A 189 -15.80 -5.82 -3.00
CA HIS A 189 -14.83 -6.82 -3.45
C HIS A 189 -13.38 -6.37 -3.26
N LEU A 190 -13.09 -5.06 -3.27
CA LEU A 190 -11.73 -4.54 -3.18
C LEU A 190 -11.15 -4.75 -1.78
N LEU A 191 -9.92 -5.27 -1.71
CA LEU A 191 -9.13 -5.33 -0.47
C LEU A 191 -8.39 -4.02 -0.18
N THR A 192 -8.18 -3.21 -1.21
CA THR A 192 -7.48 -1.95 -1.14
C THR A 192 -8.10 -1.02 -2.17
N PRO A 193 -8.11 0.30 -1.94
CA PRO A 193 -8.32 1.25 -3.03
C PRO A 193 -7.42 0.91 -4.22
N MET A 194 -7.91 1.18 -5.42
CA MET A 194 -7.17 0.95 -6.67
C MET A 194 -5.77 1.53 -6.55
N ILE A 195 -4.78 0.67 -6.78
CA ILE A 195 -3.38 1.02 -6.65
C ILE A 195 -2.91 1.62 -7.96
N VAL A 196 -2.34 2.83 -7.91
CA VAL A 196 -1.73 3.50 -9.06
C VAL A 196 -0.22 3.63 -8.87
N GLU A 197 0.25 3.72 -7.63
CA GLU A 197 1.67 3.91 -7.34
C GLU A 197 2.47 2.59 -7.29
N ALA A 198 3.61 2.55 -7.97
CA ALA A 198 4.47 1.35 -8.05
C ALA A 198 4.90 0.81 -6.67
N GLU A 199 5.21 1.68 -5.71
CA GLU A 199 5.60 1.28 -4.35
C GLU A 199 4.48 0.53 -3.62
N LYS A 200 3.23 0.95 -3.82
CA LYS A 200 2.05 0.28 -3.26
C LYS A 200 1.79 -1.04 -3.96
N SER A 201 2.06 -1.14 -5.27
CA SER A 201 1.99 -2.40 -6.02
C SER A 201 2.93 -3.45 -5.42
N VAL A 202 4.19 -3.06 -5.12
CA VAL A 202 5.16 -3.95 -4.46
C VAL A 202 4.65 -4.40 -3.08
N SER A 203 4.06 -3.48 -2.32
CA SER A 203 3.50 -3.78 -0.99
C SER A 203 2.33 -4.76 -1.07
N ALA A 204 1.43 -4.58 -2.04
CA ALA A 204 0.31 -5.48 -2.28
C ALA A 204 0.78 -6.89 -2.69
N LEU A 205 1.81 -6.98 -3.55
CA LEU A 205 2.39 -8.27 -3.93
C LEU A 205 3.06 -8.98 -2.74
N LYS A 206 3.79 -8.25 -1.89
CA LYS A 206 4.35 -8.79 -0.63
C LYS A 206 3.25 -9.32 0.29
N TRP A 207 2.16 -8.57 0.42
CA TRP A 207 0.98 -9.03 1.17
C TRP A 207 0.41 -10.32 0.59
N CYS A 208 0.33 -10.45 -0.74
CA CYS A 208 -0.16 -11.67 -1.38
C CYS A 208 0.71 -12.88 -1.07
N VAL A 209 2.04 -12.74 -1.07
CA VAL A 209 2.96 -13.82 -0.67
C VAL A 209 2.70 -14.23 0.77
N ASN A 210 2.62 -13.27 1.69
CA ASN A 210 2.32 -13.55 3.10
C ASN A 210 0.94 -14.20 3.29
N GLU A 211 -0.05 -13.81 2.50
CA GLU A 211 -1.40 -14.38 2.55
C GLU A 211 -1.42 -15.82 2.05
N ILE A 212 -0.66 -16.14 0.99
CA ILE A 212 -0.47 -17.52 0.52
C ILE A 212 0.17 -18.36 1.64
N GLU A 213 1.26 -17.87 2.24
CA GLU A 213 1.93 -18.58 3.35
C GLU A 213 1.01 -18.77 4.57
N ARG A 214 0.21 -17.76 4.90
CA ARG A 214 -0.78 -17.83 5.98
C ARG A 214 -1.83 -18.91 5.69
N ARG A 215 -2.34 -18.97 4.46
CA ARG A 215 -3.31 -19.98 4.02
C ARG A 215 -2.73 -21.38 4.01
N MET A 216 -1.48 -21.55 3.59
CA MET A 216 -0.78 -22.85 3.64
C MET A 216 -0.63 -23.40 5.07
N LYS A 217 -0.53 -22.52 6.07
CA LYS A 217 -0.41 -22.90 7.49
C LYS A 217 -1.75 -23.21 8.17
N LEU A 218 -2.87 -22.83 7.56
CA LEU A 218 -4.20 -23.07 8.10
C LEU A 218 -4.70 -24.43 7.59
N ASP A 219 -5.04 -25.33 8.51
CA ASP A 219 -5.78 -26.54 8.14
C ASP A 219 -7.08 -26.13 7.46
N ASN A 220 -7.38 -26.77 6.31
CA ASN A 220 -8.42 -26.47 5.30
C ASN A 220 -9.89 -26.46 5.80
N LEU A 221 -10.15 -26.16 7.06
CA LEU A 221 -11.45 -26.30 7.72
C LEU A 221 -12.48 -25.22 7.30
N ASN A 222 -12.06 -24.12 6.67
CA ASN A 222 -12.99 -23.10 6.18
C ASN A 222 -12.66 -22.63 4.75
N PRO A 223 -13.66 -22.60 3.84
CA PRO A 223 -13.48 -22.05 2.51
C PRO A 223 -13.21 -20.54 2.63
N GLN A 224 -12.03 -20.11 2.16
CA GLN A 224 -11.67 -18.70 2.12
C GLN A 224 -12.04 -18.10 0.77
N ALA A 225 -12.37 -16.81 0.78
CA ALA A 225 -12.57 -16.04 -0.45
C ALA A 225 -11.33 -16.17 -1.36
N LYS A 226 -11.57 -16.39 -2.66
CA LYS A 226 -10.54 -16.36 -3.69
C LYS A 226 -10.04 -14.92 -3.84
N VAL A 227 -8.74 -14.74 -3.99
CA VAL A 227 -8.13 -13.42 -4.23
C VAL A 227 -7.68 -13.36 -5.68
N LEU A 228 -8.27 -12.45 -6.46
CA LEU A 228 -7.86 -12.18 -7.83
C LEU A 228 -7.11 -10.85 -7.89
N ILE A 229 -5.92 -10.88 -8.48
CA ILE A 229 -5.08 -9.70 -8.68
C ILE A 229 -5.14 -9.34 -10.17
N LEU A 230 -5.56 -8.12 -10.47
CA LEU A 230 -5.60 -7.57 -11.81
C LEU A 230 -4.54 -6.47 -11.91
N ILE A 231 -3.63 -6.60 -12.86
CA ILE A 231 -2.52 -5.67 -13.07
C ILE A 231 -2.59 -5.17 -14.50
N ASN A 232 -2.97 -3.91 -14.68
CA ASN A 232 -2.74 -3.19 -15.92
C ASN A 232 -1.38 -2.49 -15.82
N SER A 233 -0.49 -2.77 -16.76
CA SER A 233 0.86 -2.21 -16.77
C SER A 233 1.28 -1.91 -18.20
N LEU A 234 1.45 -0.62 -18.51
CA LEU A 234 2.12 -0.15 -19.71
C LEU A 234 3.33 0.68 -19.26
N ASN A 235 4.52 0.08 -19.34
CA ASN A 235 5.81 0.69 -19.71
C ASN A 235 6.07 2.18 -19.38
N GLN A 236 5.68 2.72 -18.23
CA GLN A 236 6.18 4.02 -17.75
C GLN A 236 7.25 3.91 -16.66
N ILE A 237 7.72 2.70 -16.34
CA ILE A 237 8.82 2.45 -15.36
C ILE A 237 10.21 2.36 -16.04
N LEU A 238 10.32 2.75 -17.31
CA LEU A 238 11.61 2.91 -17.99
C LEU A 238 11.69 4.27 -18.66
N ASN A 239 11.83 5.32 -17.85
CA ASN A 239 12.55 6.56 -18.17
C ASN A 239 12.88 7.31 -16.88
#